data_AF-A0A7W3AP41-F1
#
_entry.id   AF-A0A7W3AP41-F1
#
_cell.length_a   1.000
_cell.length_b   1.000
_cell.length_c   1.000
_cell.angle_alpha   90.00
_cell.angle_beta   90.00
_cell.angle_gamma   90.00
#
_symmetry.space_group_name_H-M   'P 1'
#
loop_
_entity.id
_entity.type
_entity.pdbx_description
1 polymer ?
#
loop_
_entity_poly.entity_id
_entity_poly.type
_entity_poly.pdbx_seq_one_letter_code
_entity_poly.pdbx_strand_id
1 'polypeptide(L)'
;MIDIHAELNEYKKDFISLREFLEVVLKVAGDDYDVSDVITWILRRISGEHIRLYTVNEFKLLESFCNPYRDEFDYDVLYRNLNAVRKRGCLPGERDENGFLVSGYWEDPEFENIGFIRGEIFAIFPDVLDALTKLEGANSSENDEAQGRDIEKKELRTEDDLLSQIAMLEKENAELRARIEQLEQERPIHLYKYWDKDPLAKAIEIRNREWANYDPENDFATRGNQEAITRELKQWGASNALATLIERTACPINRDNSQKNAKPD
;
A
#
# COMPACT_ATOMS: atom_id res chain seq x y z
N MET A 1 38.75 1.02 -10.29
CA MET A 1 37.94 0.25 -9.33
C MET A 1 36.55 0.20 -9.94
N ILE A 2 36.04 -1.00 -10.27
CA ILE A 2 34.72 -1.13 -10.90
C ILE A 2 33.68 -0.86 -9.82
N ASP A 3 32.79 0.10 -10.05
CA ASP A 3 31.65 0.35 -9.18
C ASP A 3 30.53 -0.64 -9.55
N ILE A 4 30.53 -1.77 -8.86
CA ILE A 4 29.55 -2.84 -9.05
C ILE A 4 28.13 -2.33 -8.79
N HIS A 5 27.95 -1.33 -7.91
CA HIS A 5 26.63 -0.73 -7.67
C HIS A 5 26.15 0.09 -8.88
N ALA A 6 27.06 0.79 -9.55
CA ALA A 6 26.73 1.53 -10.77
C ALA A 6 26.38 0.59 -11.94
N GLU A 7 27.12 -0.50 -12.13
CA GLU A 7 26.83 -1.51 -13.16
C GLU A 7 25.50 -2.22 -12.89
N LEU A 8 25.25 -2.65 -11.64
CA LEU A 8 23.99 -3.34 -11.28
C LEU A 8 22.74 -2.46 -11.40
N ASN A 9 22.89 -1.14 -11.44
CA ASN A 9 21.79 -0.18 -11.59
C ASN A 9 21.80 0.53 -12.94
N GLU A 10 22.63 0.09 -13.89
CA GLU A 10 22.78 0.77 -15.17
C GLU A 10 21.46 0.84 -15.95
N TYR A 11 20.64 -0.21 -15.86
CA TYR A 11 19.30 -0.26 -16.46
C TYR A 11 18.40 0.90 -16.02
N LYS A 12 18.61 1.49 -14.83
CA LYS A 12 17.80 2.64 -14.34
C LYS A 12 18.02 3.91 -15.16
N LYS A 13 19.11 4.01 -15.92
CA LYS A 13 19.33 5.14 -16.85
C LYS A 13 18.29 5.14 -17.97
N ASP A 14 17.91 3.95 -18.43
CA ASP A 14 17.05 3.77 -19.59
C ASP A 14 15.63 3.36 -19.22
N PHE A 15 15.43 2.65 -18.10
CA PHE A 15 14.13 2.21 -17.61
C PHE A 15 13.52 3.24 -16.65
N ILE A 16 12.21 3.41 -16.72
CA ILE A 16 11.40 4.12 -15.72
C ILE A 16 10.20 3.26 -15.35
N SER A 17 9.99 2.99 -14.06
CA SER A 17 8.83 2.20 -13.63
C SER A 17 7.52 2.96 -13.89
N LEU A 18 6.40 2.25 -13.97
CA LEU A 18 5.10 2.90 -14.13
C LEU A 18 4.83 3.86 -12.97
N ARG A 19 5.22 3.49 -11.74
CA ARG A 19 5.14 4.38 -10.58
C ARG A 19 5.98 5.64 -10.75
N GLU A 20 7.28 5.49 -11.03
CA GLU A 20 8.20 6.62 -11.19
C GLU A 20 7.73 7.57 -12.29
N PHE A 21 7.22 7.03 -13.40
CA PHE A 21 6.65 7.81 -14.49
C PHE A 21 5.45 8.65 -14.03
N LEU A 22 4.54 8.07 -13.26
CA LEU A 22 3.37 8.79 -12.75
C LEU A 22 3.74 9.87 -11.74
N GLU A 23 4.66 9.59 -10.82
CA GLU A 23 5.18 10.58 -9.87
C GLU A 23 5.81 11.78 -10.60
N VAL A 24 6.59 11.50 -11.64
CA VAL A 24 7.19 12.50 -12.53
C VAL A 24 6.11 13.37 -13.20
N VAL A 25 5.10 12.75 -13.81
CA VAL A 25 4.05 13.48 -14.52
C VAL A 25 3.20 14.31 -13.55
N LEU A 26 2.84 13.77 -12.39
CA LEU A 26 2.10 14.48 -11.35
C LEU A 26 2.89 15.69 -10.83
N LYS A 27 4.19 15.51 -10.56
CA LYS A 27 5.07 16.61 -10.14
C LYS A 27 5.14 17.72 -11.18
N VAL A 28 5.15 17.38 -12.48
CA VAL A 28 5.15 18.35 -13.57
C VAL A 28 3.79 19.03 -13.74
N ALA A 29 2.69 18.31 -13.51
CA ALA A 29 1.34 18.87 -13.56
C ALA A 29 1.09 19.91 -12.45
N GLY A 30 1.70 19.70 -11.28
CA GLY A 30 1.55 20.58 -10.10
C GLY A 30 0.25 20.33 -9.34
N ASP A 31 0.06 21.08 -8.25
CA ASP A 31 -1.05 20.88 -7.29
C ASP A 31 -2.43 21.34 -7.81
N ASP A 32 -2.47 21.99 -8.97
CA ASP A 32 -3.70 22.53 -9.56
C ASP A 32 -4.60 21.45 -10.19
N TYR A 33 -4.10 20.23 -10.36
CA TYR A 33 -4.82 19.12 -10.99
C TYR A 33 -4.92 17.92 -10.06
N ASP A 34 -6.11 17.31 -10.01
CA ASP A 34 -6.26 16.06 -9.28
C ASP A 34 -5.63 14.88 -10.05
N VAL A 35 -5.32 13.80 -9.33
CA VAL A 35 -4.71 12.60 -9.90
C VAL A 35 -5.58 12.02 -11.02
N SER A 36 -6.92 12.10 -10.90
CA SER A 36 -7.85 11.54 -11.89
C SER A 36 -7.77 12.29 -13.23
N ASP A 37 -7.63 13.61 -13.20
CA ASP A 37 -7.49 14.48 -14.36
C ASP A 37 -6.18 14.23 -15.08
N VAL A 38 -5.08 14.14 -14.33
CA VAL A 38 -3.75 13.83 -14.88
C VAL A 38 -3.75 12.47 -15.55
N ILE A 39 -4.31 11.44 -14.91
CA ILE A 39 -4.41 10.10 -15.50
C ILE A 39 -5.32 10.09 -16.73
N THR A 40 -6.42 10.84 -16.72
CA THR A 40 -7.31 10.98 -17.89
C THR A 40 -6.57 11.62 -19.07
N TRP A 41 -5.71 12.61 -18.81
CA TRP A 41 -4.86 13.21 -19.81
C TRP A 41 -3.83 12.22 -20.38
N ILE A 42 -3.17 11.44 -19.52
CA ILE A 42 -2.23 10.38 -19.96
C ILE A 42 -2.95 9.39 -20.88
N LEU A 43 -4.10 8.85 -20.44
CA LEU A 43 -4.89 7.87 -21.19
C LEU A 43 -5.30 8.38 -22.58
N ARG A 44 -5.68 9.66 -22.69
CA ARG A 44 -6.02 10.28 -23.98
C ARG A 44 -4.81 10.44 -24.90
N ARG A 45 -3.64 10.73 -24.35
CA ARG A 45 -2.43 10.95 -25.13
C ARG A 45 -1.80 9.65 -25.63
N ILE A 46 -1.92 8.57 -24.85
CA ILE A 46 -1.48 7.24 -25.30
C ILE A 46 -2.50 6.53 -26.20
N SER A 47 -3.77 6.99 -26.24
CA SER A 47 -4.78 6.35 -27.08
C SER A 47 -4.48 6.61 -28.57
N GLY A 48 -3.98 5.59 -29.26
CA GLY A 48 -3.56 5.66 -30.66
C GLY A 48 -2.05 5.53 -30.88
N GLU A 49 -1.26 5.52 -29.81
CA GLU A 49 0.18 5.29 -29.87
C GLU A 49 0.50 3.80 -29.66
N HIS A 50 1.57 3.32 -30.30
CA HIS A 50 2.09 1.98 -30.04
C HIS A 50 2.91 1.99 -28.74
N ILE A 51 2.28 1.68 -27.62
CA ILE A 51 2.98 1.54 -26.33
C ILE A 51 3.59 0.15 -26.20
N ARG A 52 4.81 0.09 -25.66
CA ARG A 52 5.46 -1.15 -25.20
C ARG A 52 5.73 -1.08 -23.72
N LEU A 53 5.44 -2.17 -23.02
CA LEU A 53 5.79 -2.34 -21.62
C LEU A 53 7.04 -3.19 -21.49
N TYR A 54 7.84 -2.87 -20.48
CA TYR A 54 9.07 -3.58 -20.17
C TYR A 54 9.08 -3.98 -18.71
N THR A 55 9.83 -5.05 -18.41
CA THR A 55 10.14 -5.47 -17.06
C THR A 55 11.64 -5.70 -16.91
N VAL A 56 12.09 -5.78 -15.67
CA VAL A 56 13.51 -6.02 -15.34
C VAL A 56 13.61 -7.42 -14.75
N ASN A 57 14.36 -8.29 -15.42
CA ASN A 57 14.53 -9.67 -14.97
C ASN A 57 15.46 -9.77 -13.74
N GLU A 58 15.62 -10.99 -13.22
CA GLU A 58 16.50 -11.27 -12.07
C GLU A 58 17.98 -10.90 -12.32
N PHE A 59 18.40 -10.81 -13.58
CA PHE A 59 19.74 -10.41 -14.02
C PHE A 59 19.88 -8.90 -14.27
N LYS A 60 18.88 -8.09 -13.92
CA LYS A 60 18.86 -6.63 -14.14
C LYS A 60 18.89 -6.23 -15.61
N LEU A 61 18.42 -7.11 -16.50
CA LEU A 61 18.28 -6.83 -17.92
C LEU A 61 16.84 -6.45 -18.24
N LEU A 62 16.69 -5.52 -19.18
CA LEU A 62 15.41 -5.09 -19.71
C LEU A 62 14.87 -6.12 -20.70
N GLU A 63 13.64 -6.55 -20.48
CA GLU A 63 12.93 -7.46 -21.35
C GLU A 63 11.53 -6.91 -21.66
N SER A 64 11.00 -7.22 -22.85
CA SER A 64 9.62 -6.90 -23.18
C SER A 64 8.69 -7.60 -22.19
N PHE A 65 7.71 -6.85 -21.69
CA PHE A 65 6.72 -7.40 -20.81
C PHE A 65 5.91 -8.48 -21.54
N CYS A 66 5.76 -9.62 -20.90
CA CYS A 66 4.92 -10.70 -21.38
C CYS A 66 4.20 -11.28 -20.18
N ASN A 67 2.87 -11.21 -20.14
CA ASN A 67 2.10 -11.83 -19.08
C ASN A 67 2.07 -13.35 -19.31
N PRO A 68 2.69 -14.18 -18.46
CA PRO A 68 2.74 -15.63 -18.69
C PRO A 68 1.38 -16.30 -18.50
N TYR A 69 0.40 -15.60 -17.92
CA TYR A 69 -0.93 -16.12 -17.60
C TYR A 69 -2.01 -15.64 -18.56
N ARG A 70 -1.72 -14.64 -19.41
CA ARG A 70 -2.71 -14.05 -20.33
C ARG A 70 -2.04 -13.49 -21.58
N ASP A 71 -2.67 -13.73 -22.72
CA ASP A 71 -2.35 -13.04 -23.98
C ASP A 71 -3.02 -11.66 -23.96
N GLU A 72 -2.49 -10.76 -23.12
CA GLU A 72 -2.95 -9.36 -22.98
C GLU A 72 -2.01 -8.43 -23.75
N PHE A 73 -2.57 -7.51 -24.53
CA PHE A 73 -1.78 -6.46 -25.18
C PHE A 73 -1.28 -5.46 -24.13
N ASP A 74 -0.07 -4.91 -24.33
CA ASP A 74 0.54 -3.92 -23.44
C ASP A 74 -0.38 -2.73 -23.14
N TYR A 75 -1.13 -2.28 -24.15
CA TYR A 75 -2.12 -1.22 -23.98
C TYR A 75 -3.23 -1.59 -23.00
N ASP A 76 -3.72 -2.83 -23.02
CA ASP A 76 -4.82 -3.27 -22.14
C ASP A 76 -4.35 -3.33 -20.68
N VAL A 77 -3.13 -3.81 -20.46
CA VAL A 77 -2.49 -3.84 -19.13
C VAL A 77 -2.28 -2.43 -18.61
N LEU A 78 -1.70 -1.55 -19.44
CA LEU A 78 -1.50 -0.15 -19.07
C LEU A 78 -2.82 0.57 -18.79
N TYR A 79 -3.81 0.39 -19.66
CA TYR A 79 -5.14 0.99 -19.49
C TYR A 79 -5.79 0.53 -18.19
N ARG A 80 -5.72 -0.78 -17.86
CA ARG A 80 -6.24 -1.32 -16.60
C ARG A 80 -5.59 -0.64 -15.40
N ASN A 81 -4.26 -0.57 -15.39
CA ASN A 81 -3.48 -0.06 -14.27
C ASN A 81 -3.72 1.45 -14.09
N LEU A 82 -3.64 2.24 -15.15
CA LEU A 82 -3.97 3.66 -15.11
C LEU A 82 -5.43 3.91 -14.71
N ASN A 83 -6.39 3.15 -15.25
CA ASN A 83 -7.80 3.30 -14.88
C ASN A 83 -8.07 2.95 -13.41
N ALA A 84 -7.28 2.07 -12.80
CA ALA A 84 -7.35 1.80 -11.37
C ALA A 84 -6.90 3.01 -10.54
N VAL A 85 -5.77 3.65 -10.90
CA VAL A 85 -5.32 4.93 -10.29
C VAL A 85 -6.40 5.99 -10.42
N ARG A 86 -6.93 6.18 -11.64
CA ARG A 86 -7.97 7.17 -11.92
C ARG A 86 -9.20 7.00 -11.03
N LYS A 87 -9.70 5.78 -10.89
CA LYS A 87 -10.90 5.49 -10.09
C LYS A 87 -10.68 5.69 -8.60
N ARG A 88 -9.45 5.49 -8.12
CA ARG A 88 -9.10 5.62 -6.71
C ARG A 88 -8.66 7.03 -6.33
N GLY A 89 -8.16 7.80 -7.30
CA GLY A 89 -7.68 9.16 -7.10
C GLY A 89 -6.34 9.25 -6.36
N CYS A 90 -5.60 8.14 -6.26
CA CYS A 90 -4.30 8.06 -5.59
C CYS A 90 -3.42 6.95 -6.19
N LEU A 91 -2.10 7.11 -6.07
CA LEU A 91 -1.12 6.12 -6.51
C LEU A 91 -1.08 4.91 -5.55
N PRO A 92 -0.71 3.71 -6.04
CA PRO A 92 -0.46 2.59 -5.15
C PRO A 92 0.71 2.91 -4.21
N GLY A 93 0.57 2.60 -2.92
CA GLY A 93 1.66 2.85 -1.96
C GLY A 93 1.80 4.31 -1.48
N GLU A 94 0.90 5.22 -1.86
CA GLU A 94 0.98 6.65 -1.52
C GLU A 94 0.74 6.91 -0.03
N ARG A 95 1.56 7.81 0.55
CA ARG A 95 1.52 8.20 1.97
C ARG A 95 1.32 9.70 2.10
N ASP A 96 0.57 10.10 3.11
CA ASP A 96 0.38 11.50 3.49
C ASP A 96 1.64 12.10 4.14
N GLU A 97 1.57 13.40 4.44
CA GLU A 97 2.64 14.18 5.10
C GLU A 97 3.08 13.62 6.47
N ASN A 98 2.25 12.80 7.09
CA ASN A 98 2.49 12.18 8.39
C ASN A 98 2.96 10.71 8.24
N GLY A 99 3.17 10.23 7.02
CA GLY A 99 3.60 8.87 6.71
C GLY A 99 2.49 7.82 6.77
N PHE A 100 1.24 8.24 7.02
CA PHE A 100 0.08 7.35 6.99
C PHE A 100 -0.38 7.14 5.55
N LEU A 101 -1.03 6.00 5.29
CA LEU A 101 -1.55 5.70 3.96
C LEU A 101 -2.72 6.65 3.63
N VAL A 102 -2.72 7.20 2.42
CA VAL A 102 -3.79 8.08 1.95
C VAL A 102 -5.12 7.30 1.89
N SER A 103 -6.23 7.96 2.22
CA SER A 103 -7.58 7.36 2.10
C SER A 103 -7.84 6.87 0.67
N GLY A 104 -8.32 5.62 0.51
CA GLY A 104 -8.42 4.97 -0.80
C GLY A 104 -7.21 4.10 -1.19
N TYR A 105 -6.29 3.88 -0.25
CA TYR A 105 -5.08 3.07 -0.40
C TYR A 105 -5.28 1.74 -1.14
N TRP A 106 -4.25 1.40 -1.92
CA TRP A 106 -4.08 0.11 -2.53
C TRP A 106 -2.60 -0.17 -2.81
N GLU A 107 -2.29 -1.45 -2.95
CA GLU A 107 -0.98 -1.93 -3.39
C GLU A 107 -1.16 -2.64 -4.72
N ASP A 108 -0.21 -2.42 -5.62
CA ASP A 108 -0.09 -3.17 -6.85
C ASP A 108 1.40 -3.25 -7.24
N PRO A 109 2.06 -4.38 -6.96
CA PRO A 109 3.46 -4.58 -7.31
C PRO A 109 3.76 -4.43 -8.80
N GLU A 110 2.75 -4.55 -9.68
CA GLU A 110 2.94 -4.32 -11.11
C GLU A 110 3.51 -2.92 -11.36
N PHE A 111 3.12 -1.89 -10.59
CA PHE A 111 3.59 -0.51 -10.81
C PHE A 111 5.10 -0.32 -10.63
N GLU A 112 5.75 -1.19 -9.86
CA GLU A 112 7.20 -1.19 -9.68
C GLU A 112 7.92 -2.11 -10.67
N ASN A 113 7.23 -3.19 -11.08
CA ASN A 113 7.82 -4.25 -11.89
C ASN A 113 7.68 -4.02 -13.39
N ILE A 114 6.67 -3.26 -13.81
CA ILE A 114 6.46 -2.87 -15.20
C ILE A 114 6.69 -1.38 -15.39
N GLY A 115 7.12 -1.01 -16.58
CA GLY A 115 7.40 0.36 -16.91
C GLY A 115 7.75 0.54 -18.38
N PHE A 116 8.54 1.56 -18.64
CA PHE A 116 8.87 2.01 -19.99
C PHE A 116 10.37 2.19 -20.17
N ILE A 117 10.81 2.15 -21.42
CA ILE A 117 12.07 2.78 -21.79
C ILE A 117 11.84 4.29 -21.85
N ARG A 118 12.64 5.06 -21.10
CA ARG A 118 12.59 6.52 -20.99
C ARG A 118 12.54 7.19 -22.36
N GLY A 119 13.43 6.79 -23.28
CA GLY A 119 13.47 7.34 -24.64
C GLY A 119 12.18 7.12 -25.44
N GLU A 120 11.49 5.98 -25.24
CA GLU A 120 10.26 5.66 -25.95
C GLU A 120 9.07 6.41 -25.37
N ILE A 121 8.92 6.43 -24.03
CA ILE A 121 7.78 7.07 -23.39
C ILE A 121 7.85 8.60 -23.47
N PHE A 122 9.03 9.19 -23.27
CA PHE A 122 9.16 10.65 -23.34
C PHE A 122 9.13 11.19 -24.77
N ALA A 123 9.26 10.35 -25.80
CA ALA A 123 8.93 10.74 -27.18
C ALA A 123 7.44 11.08 -27.34
N ILE A 124 6.56 10.44 -26.55
CA ILE A 124 5.11 10.71 -26.52
C ILE A 124 4.79 11.92 -25.62
N PHE A 125 5.64 12.13 -24.61
CA PHE A 125 5.52 13.20 -23.60
C PHE A 125 6.72 14.16 -23.60
N PRO A 126 7.05 14.83 -24.72
CA PRO A 126 8.21 15.72 -24.81
C PRO A 126 8.09 16.92 -23.86
N ASP A 127 6.88 17.44 -23.69
CA ASP A 127 6.59 18.57 -22.79
C ASP A 127 6.95 18.25 -21.32
N VAL A 128 6.75 16.98 -20.92
CA VAL A 128 7.07 16.51 -19.57
C VAL A 128 8.58 16.40 -19.40
N LEU A 129 9.30 15.90 -20.42
CA LEU A 129 10.75 15.82 -20.40
C LEU A 129 11.41 17.22 -20.34
N ASP A 130 10.90 18.17 -21.10
CA ASP A 130 11.35 19.56 -21.08
C ASP A 130 11.08 20.22 -19.71
N ALA A 131 9.94 19.93 -19.08
CA ALA A 131 9.65 20.43 -17.74
C ALA A 131 10.58 19.81 -16.69
N LEU A 132 10.86 18.51 -16.77
CA LEU A 132 11.78 17.82 -15.86
C LEU A 132 13.20 18.38 -15.96
N THR A 133 13.72 18.52 -17.17
CA THR A 133 15.07 19.07 -17.39
C THR A 133 15.19 20.52 -16.93
N LYS A 134 14.11 21.32 -17.02
CA LYS A 134 14.05 22.67 -16.43
C LYS A 134 14.03 22.63 -14.90
N LEU A 135 13.30 21.71 -14.29
CA LEU A 135 13.28 21.51 -12.84
C LEU A 135 14.64 21.05 -12.29
N GLU A 136 15.34 20.19 -13.02
CA GLU A 136 16.69 19.73 -12.68
C GLU A 136 17.76 20.82 -12.97
N GLY A 137 17.58 21.58 -14.05
CA GLY A 137 18.41 22.73 -14.42
C GLY A 137 18.32 23.90 -13.43
N ALA A 138 17.14 24.18 -12.90
CA ALA A 138 16.94 25.21 -11.88
C ALA A 138 17.62 24.85 -10.54
N ASN A 139 17.76 23.56 -10.25
CA ASN A 139 18.47 23.06 -9.07
C ASN A 139 20.01 22.99 -9.26
N SER A 140 20.51 23.26 -10.47
CA SER A 140 21.95 23.21 -10.80
C SER A 140 22.54 24.59 -11.18
N SER A 141 21.73 25.65 -11.29
CA SER A 141 22.23 27.02 -11.50
C SER A 141 22.54 27.80 -10.21
N GLU A 142 22.26 27.24 -9.05
CA GLU A 142 22.68 27.77 -7.74
C GLU A 142 23.29 26.62 -6.95
N ASN A 143 24.61 26.41 -7.10
CA ASN A 143 25.52 25.84 -6.09
C ASN A 143 26.79 25.27 -6.77
N ASP A 144 27.59 26.16 -7.35
CA ASP A 144 29.03 25.98 -7.34
C ASP A 144 29.64 27.28 -6.78
N GLU A 145 30.39 27.11 -5.68
CA GLU A 145 31.13 28.11 -4.90
C GLU A 145 30.44 28.78 -3.69
N ALA A 146 30.90 28.31 -2.52
CA ALA A 146 31.06 29.03 -1.26
C ALA A 146 29.82 29.30 -0.38
N GLN A 147 29.70 28.45 0.65
CA GLN A 147 29.25 28.73 2.01
C GLN A 147 28.42 30.00 2.27
N GLY A 148 27.17 29.75 2.67
CA GLY A 148 26.66 30.30 3.92
C GLY A 148 25.78 31.54 3.80
N ARG A 149 24.53 31.31 4.21
CA ARG A 149 23.51 32.25 4.72
C ARG A 149 22.30 32.48 3.82
N ASP A 150 21.18 31.99 4.37
CA ASP A 150 19.83 32.54 4.33
C ASP A 150 18.77 31.72 3.58
N ILE A 151 18.54 30.51 4.10
CA ILE A 151 17.20 29.87 4.05
C ILE A 151 16.55 30.11 5.42
N GLU A 152 15.79 31.19 5.56
CA GLU A 152 14.78 31.34 6.62
C GLU A 152 13.42 30.91 6.03
N LYS A 153 12.64 29.94 6.52
CA LYS A 153 12.67 29.12 7.75
C LYS A 153 12.01 27.77 7.43
N LYS A 154 12.81 26.71 7.35
CA LYS A 154 12.41 25.35 7.71
C LYS A 154 13.54 24.89 8.62
N GLU A 155 13.26 24.79 9.92
CA GLU A 155 14.26 24.62 10.99
C GLU A 155 15.42 23.72 10.53
N LEU A 156 16.60 24.33 10.37
CA LEU A 156 17.81 23.63 9.95
C LEU A 156 18.26 22.76 11.15
N ARG A 157 17.75 21.54 11.21
CA ARG A 157 18.22 20.51 12.16
C ARG A 157 19.71 20.32 11.90
N THR A 158 20.54 20.55 12.91
CA THR A 158 21.97 20.31 12.81
C THR A 158 22.22 18.82 12.53
N GLU A 159 23.37 18.43 11.98
CA GLU A 159 23.72 17.00 11.83
C GLU A 159 23.57 16.25 13.17
N ASP A 160 23.83 16.93 14.29
CA ASP A 160 23.65 16.40 15.65
C ASP A 160 22.17 16.22 16.04
N ASP A 161 21.27 17.11 15.59
CA ASP A 161 19.82 16.95 15.75
C ASP A 161 19.28 15.80 14.88
N LEU A 162 19.82 15.63 13.66
CA LEU A 162 19.46 14.53 12.77
C LEU A 162 19.95 13.19 13.34
N LEU A 163 21.18 13.12 13.86
CA LEU A 163 21.72 11.94 14.54
C LEU A 163 20.92 11.60 15.81
N SER A 164 20.52 12.62 16.59
CA SER A 164 19.66 12.44 17.76
C SER A 164 18.28 11.92 17.38
N GLN A 165 17.72 12.41 16.28
CA GLN A 165 16.43 11.95 15.77
C GLN A 165 16.51 10.52 15.24
N ILE A 166 17.59 10.17 14.52
CA ILE A 166 17.85 8.80 14.08
C ILE A 166 17.94 7.88 15.29
N ALA A 167 18.70 8.25 16.33
CA ALA A 167 18.82 7.46 17.55
C ALA A 167 17.48 7.29 18.28
N MET A 168 16.63 8.32 18.31
CA MET A 168 15.27 8.22 18.86
C MET A 168 14.37 7.30 18.03
N LEU A 169 14.41 7.42 16.69
CA LEU A 169 13.63 6.58 15.79
C LEU A 169 14.10 5.12 15.80
N GLU A 170 15.40 4.87 15.96
CA GLU A 170 15.95 3.53 16.13
C GLU A 170 15.51 2.90 17.45
N LYS A 171 15.50 3.69 18.53
CA LYS A 171 14.99 3.25 19.83
C LYS A 171 13.49 2.95 19.77
N GLU A 172 12.70 3.83 19.16
CA GLU A 172 11.27 3.61 18.97
C GLU A 172 11.01 2.37 18.10
N ASN A 173 11.78 2.17 17.02
CA ASN A 173 11.72 0.95 16.23
C ASN A 173 12.05 -0.29 17.05
N ALA A 174 13.04 -0.23 17.94
CA ALA A 174 13.38 -1.34 18.82
C ALA A 174 12.24 -1.65 19.82
N GLU A 175 11.63 -0.62 20.41
CA GLU A 175 10.49 -0.77 21.31
C GLU A 175 9.26 -1.32 20.60
N LEU A 176 8.95 -0.83 19.39
CA LEU A 176 7.86 -1.33 18.56
C LEU A 176 8.08 -2.79 18.15
N ARG A 177 9.31 -3.16 17.76
CA ARG A 177 9.66 -4.56 17.45
C ARG A 177 9.48 -5.47 18.66
N ALA A 178 9.94 -5.06 19.83
CA ALA A 178 9.74 -5.81 21.07
C ALA A 178 8.25 -5.95 21.41
N ARG A 179 7.46 -4.89 21.19
CA ARG A 179 6.02 -4.93 21.42
C ARG A 179 5.30 -5.85 20.44
N ILE A 180 5.69 -5.86 19.17
CA ILE A 180 5.18 -6.81 18.17
C ILE A 180 5.50 -8.23 18.59
N GLU A 181 6.73 -8.52 18.98
CA GLU A 181 7.13 -9.85 19.43
C GLU A 181 6.31 -10.31 20.65
N GLN A 182 6.10 -9.42 21.62
CA GLN A 182 5.23 -9.70 22.77
C GLN A 182 3.78 -9.99 22.34
N LEU A 183 3.21 -9.17 21.45
CA LEU A 183 1.84 -9.36 20.96
C LEU A 183 1.70 -10.64 20.13
N GLU A 184 2.74 -11.03 19.39
CA GLU A 184 2.78 -12.30 18.68
C GLU A 184 2.84 -13.50 19.64
N GLN A 185 3.55 -13.37 20.77
CA GLN A 185 3.56 -14.37 21.84
C GLN A 185 2.21 -14.48 22.56
N GLU A 186 1.47 -13.37 22.70
CA GLU A 186 0.13 -13.33 23.30
C GLU A 186 -0.97 -13.85 22.36
N ARG A 187 -0.72 -13.85 21.04
CA ARG A 187 -1.68 -14.34 20.04
C ARG A 187 -1.78 -15.87 20.11
N PRO A 188 -2.98 -16.46 19.92
CA PRO A 188 -3.10 -17.90 19.78
C PRO A 188 -2.18 -18.44 18.68
N ILE A 189 -1.42 -19.49 19.01
CA ILE A 189 -0.48 -20.11 18.07
C ILE A 189 -1.22 -20.72 16.88
N HIS A 190 -0.56 -20.73 15.73
CA HIS A 190 -0.99 -21.45 14.53
C HIS A 190 -2.30 -21.00 13.86
N LEU A 191 -2.85 -19.84 14.24
CA LEU A 191 -3.97 -19.24 13.49
C LEU A 191 -3.58 -19.11 12.02
N TYR A 192 -4.43 -19.65 11.13
CA TYR A 192 -4.21 -19.70 9.67
C TYR A 192 -2.94 -20.42 9.20
N LYS A 193 -2.17 -21.09 10.08
CA LYS A 193 -0.88 -21.70 9.68
C LYS A 193 -1.04 -22.98 8.86
N TYR A 194 -2.06 -23.77 9.17
CA TYR A 194 -2.30 -25.08 8.52
C TYR A 194 -3.63 -25.15 7.80
N TRP A 195 -4.47 -24.12 7.95
CA TRP A 195 -5.82 -24.12 7.41
C TRP A 195 -6.26 -22.69 7.08
N ASP A 196 -6.41 -22.40 5.79
CA ASP A 196 -6.84 -21.08 5.32
C ASP A 196 -8.26 -20.71 5.77
N LYS A 197 -9.08 -21.72 6.06
CA LYS A 197 -10.43 -21.56 6.63
C LYS A 197 -10.49 -21.95 8.10
N ASP A 198 -9.55 -21.44 8.89
CA ASP A 198 -9.44 -21.69 10.32
C ASP A 198 -10.69 -21.18 11.08
N PRO A 199 -11.50 -22.08 11.69
CA PRO A 199 -12.70 -21.72 12.44
C PRO A 199 -12.41 -20.89 13.69
N LEU A 200 -11.29 -21.13 14.37
CA LEU A 200 -10.92 -20.38 15.57
C LEU A 200 -10.51 -18.96 15.19
N ALA A 201 -9.72 -18.82 14.12
CA ALA A 201 -9.34 -17.51 13.62
C ALA A 201 -10.56 -16.71 13.15
N LYS A 202 -11.52 -17.36 12.48
CA LYS A 202 -12.76 -16.71 12.07
C LYS A 202 -13.66 -16.33 13.27
N ALA A 203 -13.68 -17.15 14.33
CA ALA A 203 -14.40 -16.83 15.56
C ALA A 203 -13.81 -15.60 16.27
N ILE A 204 -12.47 -15.50 16.34
CA ILE A 204 -11.77 -14.33 16.91
C ILE A 204 -12.09 -13.07 16.10
N GLU A 205 -12.04 -13.16 14.76
CA GLU A 205 -12.38 -12.04 13.86
C GLU A 205 -13.80 -11.53 14.12
N ILE A 206 -14.79 -12.44 14.17
CA ILE A 206 -16.18 -12.09 14.43
C ILE A 206 -16.34 -11.47 15.83
N ARG A 207 -15.65 -12.00 16.84
CA ARG A 207 -15.70 -11.45 18.20
C ARG A 207 -15.17 -10.03 18.25
N ASN A 208 -14.04 -9.76 17.61
CA ASN A 208 -13.44 -8.43 17.57
C ASN A 208 -14.25 -7.45 16.72
N ARG A 209 -14.96 -7.91 15.69
CA ARG A 209 -15.72 -7.02 14.79
C ARG A 209 -17.14 -6.76 15.28
N GLU A 210 -17.88 -7.81 15.62
CA GLU A 210 -19.31 -7.75 15.92
C GLU A 210 -19.59 -7.57 17.42
N TRP A 211 -18.62 -7.89 18.27
CA TRP A 211 -18.79 -7.90 19.73
C TRP A 211 -17.80 -7.00 20.47
N ALA A 212 -16.94 -6.23 19.78
CA ALA A 212 -15.98 -5.33 20.43
C ALA A 212 -16.62 -4.31 21.37
N ASN A 213 -17.81 -3.83 21.01
CA ASN A 213 -18.55 -2.82 21.78
C ASN A 213 -19.72 -3.43 22.57
N TYR A 214 -19.76 -4.76 22.73
CA TYR A 214 -20.82 -5.41 23.47
C TYR A 214 -20.79 -5.02 24.94
N ASP A 215 -21.90 -4.47 25.42
CA ASP A 215 -22.10 -4.07 26.80
C ASP A 215 -23.23 -4.92 27.42
N PRO A 216 -22.95 -5.76 28.44
CA PRO A 216 -23.97 -6.59 29.08
C PRO A 216 -25.11 -5.78 29.72
N GLU A 217 -24.87 -4.53 30.14
CA GLU A 217 -25.88 -3.66 30.73
C GLU A 217 -26.77 -2.98 29.67
N ASN A 218 -26.31 -2.97 28.40
CA ASN A 218 -27.03 -2.41 27.26
C ASN A 218 -27.11 -3.41 26.09
N ASP A 219 -27.51 -4.64 26.40
CA ASP A 219 -27.58 -5.76 25.44
C ASP A 219 -28.42 -5.42 24.20
N PHE A 220 -29.58 -4.78 24.36
CA PHE A 220 -30.46 -4.49 23.22
C PHE A 220 -29.83 -3.56 22.17
N ALA A 221 -28.98 -2.62 22.60
CA ALA A 221 -28.35 -1.66 21.69
C ALA A 221 -27.00 -2.15 21.13
N THR A 222 -26.32 -3.04 21.86
CA THR A 222 -24.94 -3.43 21.56
C THR A 222 -24.78 -4.90 21.12
N ARG A 223 -25.86 -5.69 21.15
CA ARG A 223 -25.84 -7.09 20.72
C ARG A 223 -25.58 -7.22 19.22
N GLY A 224 -24.57 -8.01 18.88
CA GLY A 224 -24.27 -8.41 17.50
C GLY A 224 -25.41 -9.21 16.86
N ASN A 225 -25.61 -9.02 15.56
CA ASN A 225 -26.67 -9.70 14.81
C ASN A 225 -26.29 -11.15 14.48
N GLN A 226 -26.72 -12.08 15.33
CA GLN A 226 -26.38 -13.51 15.23
C GLN A 226 -26.85 -14.17 13.92
N GLU A 227 -27.99 -13.75 13.37
CA GLU A 227 -28.50 -14.27 12.11
C GLU A 227 -27.65 -13.83 10.92
N ALA A 228 -27.21 -12.56 10.93
CA ALA A 228 -26.29 -12.03 9.92
C ALA A 228 -24.94 -12.74 9.98
N ILE A 229 -24.38 -12.92 11.18
CA ILE A 229 -23.12 -13.65 11.42
C ILE A 229 -23.22 -15.09 10.89
N THR A 230 -24.30 -15.79 11.21
CA THR A 230 -24.52 -17.18 10.76
C THR A 230 -24.66 -17.26 9.24
N ARG A 231 -25.26 -16.26 8.60
CA ARG A 231 -25.40 -16.18 7.13
C ARG A 231 -24.04 -15.95 6.46
N GLU A 232 -23.24 -15.02 6.99
CA GLU A 232 -21.88 -14.76 6.52
C GLU A 232 -21.01 -16.02 6.61
N LEU A 233 -21.07 -16.74 7.73
CA LEU A 233 -20.32 -17.98 7.91
C LEU A 233 -20.67 -19.07 6.89
N LYS A 234 -21.94 -19.15 6.49
CA LYS A 234 -22.37 -20.07 5.41
C LYS A 234 -21.84 -19.63 4.04
N GLN A 235 -21.83 -18.33 3.75
CA GLN A 235 -21.25 -17.80 2.52
C GLN A 235 -19.73 -18.00 2.45
N TRP A 236 -19.06 -17.96 3.61
CA TRP A 236 -17.65 -18.31 3.75
C TRP A 236 -17.38 -19.81 3.52
N GLY A 237 -18.43 -20.64 3.47
CA GLY A 237 -18.37 -22.06 3.14
C GLY A 237 -18.42 -23.00 4.35
N ALA A 238 -18.80 -22.51 5.53
CA ALA A 238 -19.04 -23.36 6.69
C ALA A 238 -20.36 -24.14 6.55
N SER A 239 -20.37 -25.39 7.01
CA SER A 239 -21.61 -26.14 7.20
C SER A 239 -22.50 -25.47 8.25
N ASN A 240 -23.79 -25.76 8.27
CA ASN A 240 -24.70 -25.22 9.29
C ASN A 240 -24.19 -25.47 10.73
N ALA A 241 -23.70 -26.69 10.99
CA ALA A 241 -23.17 -27.05 12.31
C ALA A 241 -21.90 -26.26 12.66
N LEU A 242 -20.97 -26.10 11.70
CA LEU A 242 -19.74 -25.36 11.92
C LEU A 242 -20.00 -23.86 12.08
N ALA A 243 -20.91 -23.29 11.28
CA ALA A 243 -21.32 -21.89 11.40
C ALA A 243 -21.91 -21.60 12.79
N THR A 244 -22.79 -22.46 13.29
CA THR A 244 -23.34 -22.32 14.65
C THR A 244 -22.26 -22.46 15.73
N LEU A 245 -21.29 -23.34 15.53
CA LEU A 245 -20.18 -23.50 16.47
C LEU A 245 -19.30 -22.24 16.51
N ILE A 246 -18.90 -21.71 15.35
CA ILE A 246 -18.09 -20.50 15.25
C ILE A 246 -18.82 -19.30 15.87
N GLU A 247 -20.11 -19.11 15.56
CA GLU A 247 -20.94 -18.06 16.16
C GLU A 247 -20.95 -18.16 17.68
N ARG A 248 -21.18 -19.36 18.21
CA ARG A 248 -21.20 -19.60 19.66
C ARG A 248 -19.84 -19.34 20.31
N THR A 249 -18.74 -19.71 19.65
CA THR A 249 -17.38 -19.46 20.15
C THR A 249 -17.04 -17.97 20.12
N ALA A 250 -17.54 -17.23 19.14
CA ALA A 250 -17.35 -15.79 19.03
C ALA A 250 -18.23 -14.97 19.99
N CYS A 251 -19.44 -15.45 20.28
CA CYS A 251 -20.42 -14.74 21.10
C CYS A 251 -19.99 -14.68 22.59
N PRO A 252 -19.93 -13.47 23.21
CA PRO A 252 -19.58 -13.32 24.62
C PRO A 252 -20.75 -13.63 25.57
N ILE A 253 -21.98 -13.78 25.08
CA ILE A 253 -23.17 -13.99 25.90
C ILE A 253 -23.15 -15.40 26.49
N ASN A 254 -23.18 -15.51 27.82
CA ASN A 254 -23.35 -16.79 28.48
C ASN A 254 -24.78 -17.32 28.24
N ARG A 255 -24.88 -18.41 27.45
CA ARG A 255 -26.15 -19.11 27.17
C ARG A 255 -26.39 -20.31 28.08
N ASP A 256 -25.50 -20.56 29.04
CA ASP A 256 -25.68 -21.62 30.01
C ASP A 256 -26.70 -21.20 31.09
N ASN A 257 -27.83 -21.90 31.10
CA ASN A 257 -28.91 -21.67 32.07
C ASN A 257 -28.61 -22.32 33.43
N SER A 258 -27.50 -23.06 33.57
CA SER A 258 -27.09 -23.67 34.85
C SER A 258 -26.79 -22.63 35.94
N GLN A 259 -26.26 -21.47 35.57
CA GLN A 259 -25.87 -20.40 36.50
C GLN A 259 -27.03 -19.47 36.92
N LYS A 260 -28.14 -19.44 36.16
CA LYS A 260 -29.33 -18.64 36.52
C LYS A 260 -30.13 -19.21 37.70
N ASN A 261 -29.90 -20.48 38.05
CA ASN A 261 -30.59 -21.17 39.14
C ASN A 261 -29.76 -21.32 40.42
N ALA A 262 -28.52 -20.83 40.44
CA ALA A 262 -27.75 -20.73 41.68
C ALA A 262 -28.26 -19.50 42.45
N LYS A 263 -29.12 -19.72 43.45
CA LYS A 263 -29.45 -18.67 44.42
C LYS A 263 -28.15 -18.20 45.08
N PRO A 264 -27.97 -16.88 45.32
CA PRO A 264 -26.91 -16.43 46.19
C PRO A 264 -27.19 -16.96 47.61
N ASP A 265 -26.20 -17.62 48.21
CA ASP A 265 -26.14 -17.88 49.66
C ASP A 265 -25.79 -16.59 50.42
#